data_AF-A0A7H2TRP3-F1
#
_entry.id   AF-A0A7H2TRP3-F1
#
_cell.length_a   1.000
_cell.length_b   1.000
_cell.length_c   1.000
_cell.angle_alpha   90.00
_cell.angle_beta   90.00
_cell.angle_gamma   90.00
#
_symmetry.space_group_name_H-M   'P 1'
#
loop_
_entity.id
_entity.type
_entity.pdbx_description
1 polymer ?
#
loop_
_entity_poly.entity_id
_entity_poly.type
_entity_poly.pdbx_seq_one_letter_code
_entity_poly.pdbx_strand_id
1 'polypeptide(L)'
;MSDFISTPRLSTYQNILKLTDPNQILRAYYWNIALAGAIYPLMQTLEITLRNAIDVSVKNNHQPKSANGSNFVSYKNNDLWFEQLVTAVQDRKITKMRPHQALKWVRGGKRIKFSTTESHVKKARDDASTVKSWVKGEDILSRLPFGFWTTLLSKDYEDVTNKHLLWPNLLHHVFPNAPSHIKRKDIEDHFNLIREFRNRLSHHEPIWKFYYRNPANNALDYTTPIFGLNASLNLLNNQYDDMLMLLQWMSASAYDNFNYSRIGNEFKKLCSIDGFYAYVDREKVANCYPASRAKREFFKLAETLQNVNVVYMKTNGKRGYILGLNEPSLP
;
A
#
# COMPACT_ATOMS: atom_id res chain seq x y z
N MET A 1 6.44 -4.54 -28.00
CA MET A 1 6.41 -3.84 -26.69
C MET A 1 7.62 -2.93 -26.52
N SER A 2 8.82 -3.37 -26.90
CA SER A 2 10.06 -2.56 -26.88
C SER A 2 9.87 -1.16 -27.43
N ASP A 3 9.17 -1.03 -28.56
CA ASP A 3 9.04 0.22 -29.31
C ASP A 3 8.14 1.26 -28.63
N PHE A 4 7.39 0.83 -27.60
CA PHE A 4 6.46 1.67 -26.83
C PHE A 4 6.95 1.93 -25.40
N ILE A 5 8.09 1.36 -24.99
CA ILE A 5 8.69 1.63 -23.68
C ILE A 5 9.85 2.59 -23.88
N SER A 6 9.80 3.73 -23.20
CA SER A 6 10.84 4.75 -23.33
C SER A 6 12.21 4.25 -22.87
N THR A 7 13.27 4.67 -23.57
CA THR A 7 14.67 4.35 -23.23
C THR A 7 15.02 4.68 -21.77
N PRO A 8 14.62 5.84 -21.19
CA PRO A 8 14.87 6.13 -19.78
C PRO A 8 14.24 5.12 -18.80
N ARG A 9 13.16 4.46 -19.21
CA ARG A 9 12.49 3.47 -18.37
C ARG A 9 13.23 2.15 -18.36
N LEU A 10 13.71 1.69 -19.52
CA LEU A 10 14.51 0.47 -19.63
C LEU A 10 15.92 0.65 -19.06
N SER A 11 16.51 1.85 -19.15
CA SER A 11 17.84 2.12 -18.60
C SER A 11 17.92 1.93 -17.09
N THR A 12 16.80 2.08 -16.37
CA THR A 12 16.72 1.80 -14.93
C THR A 12 17.02 0.32 -14.63
N TYR A 13 16.47 -0.60 -15.44
CA TYR A 13 16.70 -2.04 -15.29
C TYR A 13 18.15 -2.39 -15.62
N GLN A 14 18.69 -1.85 -16.72
CA GLN A 14 20.09 -2.01 -17.10
C GLN A 14 21.04 -1.54 -15.99
N ASN A 15 20.87 -0.31 -15.49
CA ASN A 15 21.82 0.33 -14.61
C ASN A 15 21.80 -0.25 -13.18
N ILE A 16 20.61 -0.56 -12.66
CA ILE A 16 20.45 -1.04 -11.28
C ILE A 16 20.67 -2.55 -11.18
N LEU A 17 20.15 -3.33 -12.12
CA LEU A 17 20.25 -4.80 -12.13
C LEU A 17 21.47 -5.32 -12.91
N LYS A 18 22.25 -4.42 -13.53
CA LYS A 18 23.47 -4.74 -14.30
C LYS A 18 23.21 -5.73 -15.46
N LEU A 19 22.06 -5.60 -16.11
CA LEU A 19 21.70 -6.40 -17.28
C LEU A 19 22.24 -5.76 -18.56
N THR A 20 22.88 -6.55 -19.43
CA THR A 20 23.44 -6.07 -20.69
C THR A 20 22.66 -6.53 -21.92
N ASP A 21 21.97 -7.67 -21.84
CA ASP A 21 21.15 -8.21 -22.92
C ASP A 21 19.79 -7.47 -22.99
N PRO A 22 19.43 -6.85 -24.13
CA PRO A 22 18.13 -6.20 -24.33
C PRO A 22 16.93 -7.11 -24.01
N ASN A 23 17.02 -8.42 -24.31
CA ASN A 23 15.95 -9.37 -24.01
C ASN A 23 15.80 -9.58 -22.51
N GLN A 24 16.92 -9.67 -21.77
CA GLN A 24 16.92 -9.74 -20.30
C GLN A 24 16.34 -8.47 -19.67
N ILE A 25 16.67 -7.30 -20.21
CA ILE A 25 16.14 -6.01 -19.75
C ILE A 25 14.62 -5.97 -19.91
N LEU A 26 14.09 -6.38 -21.07
CA LEU A 26 12.65 -6.44 -21.31
C LEU A 26 11.95 -7.50 -20.42
N ARG A 27 12.59 -8.64 -20.19
CA ARG A 27 12.09 -9.68 -19.26
C ARG A 27 12.05 -9.18 -17.82
N ALA A 28 13.05 -8.43 -17.38
CA ALA A 28 13.06 -7.79 -16.06
C ALA A 28 11.94 -6.72 -15.93
N TYR A 29 11.59 -6.04 -17.02
CA TYR A 29 10.43 -5.16 -17.06
C TYR A 29 9.11 -5.94 -16.84
N TYR A 30 8.94 -7.08 -17.49
CA TYR A 30 7.77 -7.95 -17.25
C TYR A 30 7.74 -8.54 -15.84
N TRP A 31 8.91 -8.88 -15.27
CA TRP A 31 9.03 -9.27 -13.87
C TRP A 31 8.52 -8.18 -12.92
N ASN A 32 8.82 -6.91 -13.19
CA ASN A 32 8.26 -5.80 -12.40
C ASN A 32 6.74 -5.69 -12.51
N ILE A 33 6.17 -5.93 -13.68
CA ILE A 33 4.70 -5.96 -13.86
C ILE A 33 4.09 -7.09 -13.02
N ALA A 34 4.69 -8.29 -13.07
CA ALA A 34 4.23 -9.42 -12.26
C ALA A 34 4.34 -9.13 -10.75
N LEU A 35 5.47 -8.57 -10.30
CA LEU A 35 5.65 -8.12 -8.91
C LEU A 35 4.58 -7.11 -8.50
N ALA A 36 4.34 -6.09 -9.32
CA ALA A 36 3.34 -5.06 -9.05
C ALA A 36 1.94 -5.67 -8.93
N GLY A 37 1.61 -6.62 -9.82
CA GLY A 37 0.38 -7.41 -9.75
C GLY A 37 0.23 -8.19 -8.43
N ALA A 38 1.31 -8.85 -8.01
CA ALA A 38 1.31 -9.72 -6.83
C ALA A 38 1.21 -8.98 -5.48
N ILE A 39 1.45 -7.65 -5.44
CA ILE A 39 1.30 -6.86 -4.20
C ILE A 39 -0.14 -6.40 -3.97
N TYR A 40 -0.94 -6.24 -5.02
CA TYR A 40 -2.30 -5.72 -4.90
C TYR A 40 -3.18 -6.42 -3.86
N PRO A 41 -3.15 -7.76 -3.71
CA PRO A 41 -3.92 -8.43 -2.67
C PRO A 41 -3.64 -7.89 -1.25
N LEU A 42 -2.37 -7.68 -0.90
CA LEU A 42 -2.00 -7.13 0.42
C LEU A 42 -2.41 -5.67 0.53
N MET A 43 -2.19 -4.87 -0.52
CA MET A 43 -2.57 -3.46 -0.54
C MET A 43 -4.09 -3.27 -0.34
N GLN A 44 -4.91 -4.07 -1.03
CA GLN A 44 -6.37 -4.03 -0.90
C GLN A 44 -6.82 -4.45 0.50
N THR A 45 -6.24 -5.53 1.03
CA THR A 45 -6.54 -6.02 2.38
C THR A 45 -6.21 -4.94 3.42
N LEU A 46 -5.05 -4.29 3.29
CA LEU A 46 -4.60 -3.22 4.19
C LEU A 46 -5.50 -1.98 4.09
N GLU A 47 -5.89 -1.55 2.89
CA GLU A 47 -6.78 -0.40 2.68
C GLU A 47 -8.16 -0.63 3.31
N ILE A 48 -8.77 -1.79 3.04
CA ILE A 48 -10.09 -2.15 3.59
C ILE A 48 -10.01 -2.26 5.12
N THR A 49 -8.95 -2.88 5.64
CA THR A 49 -8.76 -3.05 7.09
C THR A 49 -8.59 -1.71 7.78
N LEU A 50 -7.73 -0.81 7.25
CA LEU A 50 -7.53 0.52 7.83
C LEU A 50 -8.84 1.32 7.86
N ARG A 51 -9.54 1.39 6.72
CA ARG A 51 -10.82 2.08 6.62
C ARG A 51 -11.81 1.59 7.67
N ASN A 52 -12.02 0.28 7.71
CA ASN A 52 -13.03 -0.32 8.57
C ASN A 52 -12.62 -0.23 10.05
N ALA A 53 -11.34 -0.39 10.36
CA ALA A 53 -10.82 -0.25 11.73
C ALA A 53 -11.05 1.17 12.27
N ILE A 54 -10.79 2.20 11.45
CA ILE A 54 -11.08 3.60 11.80
C ILE A 54 -12.59 3.81 11.98
N ASP A 55 -13.42 3.41 10.99
CA ASP A 55 -14.88 3.62 11.03
C ASP A 55 -15.53 2.99 12.26
N VAL A 56 -15.24 1.70 12.50
CA VAL A 56 -15.75 0.96 13.66
C VAL A 56 -15.29 1.60 14.96
N SER A 57 -14.01 1.99 15.04
CA SER A 57 -13.46 2.63 16.24
C SER A 57 -14.14 3.96 16.54
N VAL A 58 -14.39 4.80 15.53
CA VAL A 58 -15.09 6.06 15.71
C VAL A 58 -16.53 5.83 16.17
N LYS A 59 -17.28 4.99 15.45
CA LYS A 59 -18.70 4.74 15.73
C LYS A 59 -18.94 4.13 17.10
N ASN A 60 -17.99 3.35 17.62
CA ASN A 60 -18.16 2.67 18.91
C ASN A 60 -17.58 3.46 20.08
N ASN A 61 -16.45 4.15 19.87
CA ASN A 61 -15.61 4.63 20.99
C ASN A 61 -15.42 6.15 21.03
N HIS A 62 -15.76 6.90 19.97
CA HIS A 62 -15.52 8.35 19.95
C HIS A 62 -16.40 9.07 20.98
N GLN A 63 -15.78 9.61 22.03
CA GLN A 63 -16.46 10.32 23.11
C GLN A 63 -15.63 11.54 23.53
N PRO A 64 -15.99 12.75 23.08
CA PRO A 64 -15.28 13.95 23.46
C PRO A 64 -15.54 14.29 24.94
N LYS A 65 -14.55 14.88 25.60
CA LYS A 65 -14.71 15.48 26.91
C LYS A 65 -15.31 16.87 26.75
N SER A 66 -16.39 17.17 27.47
CA SER A 66 -16.88 18.54 27.59
C SER A 66 -15.82 19.39 28.31
N ALA A 67 -15.54 20.57 27.78
CA ALA A 67 -14.66 21.54 28.40
C ALA A 67 -15.29 22.94 28.32
N ASN A 68 -15.31 23.67 29.44
CA ASN A 68 -15.70 25.08 29.52
C ASN A 68 -17.05 25.42 28.83
N GLY A 69 -18.08 24.58 29.02
CA GLY A 69 -19.42 24.80 28.42
C GLY A 69 -19.52 24.56 26.91
N SER A 70 -18.45 24.06 26.27
CA SER A 70 -18.49 23.63 24.87
C SER A 70 -19.00 22.19 24.75
N ASN A 71 -20.10 22.01 24.01
CA ASN A 71 -20.64 20.71 23.64
C ASN A 71 -20.00 20.26 22.33
N PHE A 72 -18.86 19.57 22.41
CA PHE A 72 -18.27 18.90 21.25
C PHE A 72 -19.21 17.80 20.75
N VAL A 73 -19.39 17.74 19.42
CA VAL A 73 -20.20 16.70 18.78
C VAL A 73 -19.49 15.36 18.93
N SER A 74 -20.19 14.37 19.49
CA SER A 74 -19.73 12.99 19.45
C SER A 74 -20.03 12.36 18.09
N TYR A 75 -19.04 11.69 17.52
CA TYR A 75 -19.18 10.89 16.32
C TYR A 75 -19.62 9.43 16.58
N LYS A 76 -19.90 9.07 17.84
CA LYS A 76 -20.45 7.76 18.18
C LYS A 76 -21.80 7.54 17.46
N ASN A 77 -22.01 6.34 16.91
CA ASN A 77 -23.21 5.96 16.16
C ASN A 77 -23.55 6.89 14.97
N ASN A 78 -22.56 7.62 14.42
CA ASN A 78 -22.77 8.54 13.31
C ASN A 78 -22.22 7.94 12.02
N ASP A 79 -23.08 7.64 11.05
CA ASP A 79 -22.69 7.08 9.75
C ASP A 79 -21.97 8.04 8.81
N LEU A 80 -22.02 9.34 9.10
CA LEU A 80 -21.40 10.42 8.34
C LEU A 80 -20.34 11.17 9.16
N TRP A 81 -19.77 10.53 10.19
CA TRP A 81 -18.77 11.15 11.05
C TRP A 81 -17.61 11.76 10.27
N PHE A 82 -17.17 11.09 9.21
CA PHE A 82 -16.01 11.50 8.43
C PHE A 82 -16.26 12.81 7.69
N GLU A 83 -17.49 13.07 7.24
CA GLU A 83 -17.88 14.33 6.59
C GLU A 83 -17.87 15.48 7.61
N GLN A 84 -18.49 15.25 8.77
CA GLN A 84 -18.53 16.25 9.84
C GLN A 84 -17.13 16.56 10.38
N LEU A 85 -16.30 15.53 10.55
CA LEU A 85 -14.93 15.68 11.05
C LEU A 85 -14.07 16.51 10.10
N VAL A 86 -14.05 16.17 8.80
CA VAL A 86 -13.14 16.84 7.86
C VAL A 86 -13.55 18.30 7.64
N THR A 87 -14.86 18.58 7.62
CA THR A 87 -15.37 19.96 7.62
C THR A 87 -15.00 20.67 8.91
N ALA A 88 -15.23 20.10 10.09
CA ALA A 88 -14.89 20.75 11.36
C ALA A 88 -13.39 21.07 11.48
N VAL A 89 -12.51 20.16 11.06
CA VAL A 89 -11.06 20.38 11.02
C VAL A 89 -10.70 21.52 10.06
N GLN A 90 -11.29 21.54 8.86
CA GLN A 90 -11.02 22.60 7.90
C GLN A 90 -11.57 23.96 8.36
N ASP A 91 -12.75 23.99 8.96
CA ASP A 91 -13.37 25.19 9.53
C ASP A 91 -12.48 25.79 10.61
N ARG A 92 -11.96 24.96 11.52
CA ARG A 92 -11.00 25.38 12.55
C ARG A 92 -9.70 25.92 11.95
N LYS A 93 -9.24 25.41 10.81
CA LYS A 93 -8.08 25.98 10.11
C LYS A 93 -8.42 27.35 9.56
N ILE A 94 -9.60 27.51 8.95
CA ILE A 94 -10.05 28.77 8.34
C ILE A 94 -10.22 29.87 9.39
N THR A 95 -10.77 29.57 10.57
CA THR A 95 -10.91 30.56 11.66
C THR A 95 -9.57 31.09 12.15
N LYS A 96 -8.47 30.33 11.97
CA LYS A 96 -7.10 30.74 12.31
C LYS A 96 -6.37 31.44 11.17
N MET A 97 -6.95 31.52 9.96
CA MET A 97 -6.32 32.17 8.81
C MET A 97 -6.39 33.69 8.91
N ARG A 98 -5.46 34.38 8.23
CA ARG A 98 -5.56 35.84 8.03
C ARG A 98 -6.83 36.15 7.21
N PRO A 99 -7.51 37.29 7.43
CA PRO A 99 -8.78 37.59 6.74
C PRO A 99 -8.73 37.43 5.21
N HIS A 100 -7.68 37.94 4.56
CA HIS A 100 -7.51 37.83 3.10
C HIS A 100 -7.33 36.38 2.61
N GLN A 101 -6.81 35.48 3.46
CA GLN A 101 -6.73 34.04 3.17
C GLN A 101 -8.09 33.38 3.40
N ALA A 102 -8.76 33.69 4.51
CA ALA A 102 -10.09 33.15 4.84
C ALA A 102 -11.14 33.49 3.78
N LEU A 103 -11.07 34.69 3.18
CA LEU A 103 -11.94 35.11 2.06
C LEU A 103 -11.83 34.21 0.82
N LYS A 104 -10.71 33.50 0.64
CA LYS A 104 -10.57 32.50 -0.44
C LYS A 104 -11.34 31.20 -0.17
N TRP A 105 -11.80 31.01 1.07
CA TRP A 105 -12.53 29.82 1.51
C TRP A 105 -14.00 30.09 1.82
N VAL A 106 -14.30 31.27 2.38
CA VAL A 106 -15.66 31.69 2.73
C VAL A 106 -15.92 33.07 2.16
N ARG A 107 -17.01 33.22 1.39
CA ARG A 107 -17.45 34.51 0.87
C ARG A 107 -18.95 34.66 1.11
N GLY A 108 -19.37 35.76 1.75
CA GLY A 108 -20.77 36.00 2.10
C GLY A 108 -21.37 34.90 2.98
N GLY A 109 -20.59 34.35 3.92
CA GLY A 109 -21.02 33.26 4.81
C GLY A 109 -21.09 31.87 4.16
N LYS A 110 -20.80 31.73 2.86
CA LYS A 110 -20.83 30.43 2.16
C LYS A 110 -19.42 29.89 1.93
N ARG A 111 -19.23 28.58 2.18
CA ARG A 111 -18.03 27.82 1.81
C ARG A 111 -17.92 27.78 0.28
N ILE A 112 -16.85 28.35 -0.28
CA ILE A 112 -16.60 28.42 -1.73
C ILE A 112 -15.40 27.57 -2.19
N LYS A 113 -14.54 27.16 -1.25
CA LYS A 113 -13.39 26.29 -1.50
C LYS A 113 -13.37 25.15 -0.50
N PHE A 114 -13.00 23.98 -0.96
CA PHE A 114 -12.90 22.76 -0.17
C PHE A 114 -11.46 22.27 -0.14
N SER A 115 -11.08 21.65 0.97
CA SER A 115 -9.83 20.90 1.07
C SER A 115 -9.87 19.67 0.16
N THR A 116 -8.72 19.04 -0.08
CA THR A 116 -8.66 17.77 -0.81
C THR A 116 -9.49 16.69 -0.11
N THR A 117 -9.44 16.65 1.22
CA THR A 117 -10.18 15.67 2.04
C THR A 117 -11.69 15.88 1.95
N GLU A 118 -12.18 17.12 2.04
CA GLU A 118 -13.60 17.43 1.80
C GLU A 118 -14.02 17.11 0.37
N SER A 119 -13.17 17.43 -0.62
CA SER A 119 -13.43 17.12 -2.03
C SER A 119 -13.58 15.61 -2.28
N HIS A 120 -12.81 14.77 -1.59
CA HIS A 120 -12.98 13.31 -1.68
C HIS A 120 -14.34 12.86 -1.15
N VAL A 121 -14.81 13.39 -0.03
CA VAL A 121 -16.14 13.07 0.53
C VAL A 121 -17.24 13.53 -0.41
N LYS A 122 -17.15 14.76 -0.91
CA LYS A 122 -18.11 15.31 -1.87
C LYS A 122 -18.18 14.43 -3.12
N LYS A 123 -17.03 14.12 -3.73
CA LYS A 123 -16.98 13.26 -4.92
C LYS A 123 -17.57 11.88 -4.66
N ALA A 124 -17.22 11.24 -3.54
CA ALA A 124 -17.75 9.93 -3.17
C ALA A 124 -19.29 9.95 -3.00
N ARG A 125 -19.84 11.02 -2.42
CA ARG A 125 -21.28 11.24 -2.30
C ARG A 125 -21.95 11.47 -3.66
N ASP A 126 -21.37 12.36 -4.48
CA ASP A 126 -21.89 12.67 -5.81
C ASP A 126 -21.93 11.39 -6.66
N ASP A 127 -20.83 10.62 -6.69
CA ASP A 127 -20.74 9.33 -7.38
C ASP A 127 -21.76 8.32 -6.85
N ALA A 128 -21.98 8.23 -5.54
CA ALA A 128 -23.00 7.35 -4.96
C ALA A 128 -24.43 7.76 -5.36
N SER A 129 -24.70 9.07 -5.43
CA SER A 129 -26.02 9.61 -5.78
C SER A 129 -26.42 9.38 -7.25
N THR A 130 -25.45 9.14 -8.14
CA THR A 130 -25.73 8.75 -9.53
C THR A 130 -26.40 7.37 -9.63
N VAL A 131 -26.18 6.50 -8.65
CA VAL A 131 -26.66 5.11 -8.65
C VAL A 131 -27.84 4.92 -7.70
N LYS A 132 -27.89 5.67 -6.59
CA LYS A 132 -28.90 5.53 -5.54
C LYS A 132 -29.60 6.84 -5.24
N SER A 133 -30.92 6.82 -5.19
CA SER A 133 -31.74 7.96 -4.74
C SER A 133 -31.55 8.28 -3.25
N TRP A 134 -31.22 7.27 -2.43
CA TRP A 134 -30.89 7.42 -1.03
C TRP A 134 -29.50 6.87 -0.74
N VAL A 135 -28.56 7.77 -0.46
CA VAL A 135 -27.14 7.44 -0.21
C VAL A 135 -26.92 7.23 1.29
N LYS A 136 -26.42 6.04 1.68
CA LYS A 136 -26.04 5.74 3.05
C LYS A 136 -24.58 6.09 3.32
N GLY A 137 -24.18 6.22 4.59
CA GLY A 137 -22.79 6.49 4.95
C GLY A 137 -21.80 5.42 4.44
N GLU A 138 -22.20 4.15 4.45
CA GLU A 138 -21.42 3.03 3.88
C GLU A 138 -21.16 3.16 2.37
N ASP A 139 -22.09 3.78 1.63
CA ASP A 139 -21.93 4.02 0.19
C ASP A 139 -20.85 5.06 -0.08
N ILE A 140 -20.74 6.07 0.78
CA ILE A 140 -19.71 7.10 0.67
C ILE A 140 -18.38 6.53 1.18
N LEU A 141 -18.39 5.90 2.35
CA LEU A 141 -17.20 5.33 2.99
C LEU A 141 -16.46 4.36 2.07
N SER A 142 -17.20 3.51 1.35
CA SER A 142 -16.59 2.53 0.44
C SER A 142 -15.89 3.13 -0.78
N ARG A 143 -16.23 4.37 -1.15
CA ARG A 143 -15.67 5.12 -2.30
C ARG A 143 -14.51 6.04 -1.93
N LEU A 144 -14.24 6.23 -0.64
CA LEU A 144 -13.14 7.08 -0.19
C LEU A 144 -11.78 6.41 -0.47
N PRO A 145 -10.84 7.10 -1.15
CA PRO A 145 -9.58 6.51 -1.57
C PRO A 145 -8.64 6.27 -0.38
N PHE A 146 -7.69 5.34 -0.50
CA PHE A 146 -6.62 5.14 0.50
C PHE A 146 -6.00 6.43 1.07
N GLY A 147 -5.71 7.40 0.19
CA GLY A 147 -5.12 8.68 0.60
C GLY A 147 -6.00 9.52 1.54
N PHE A 148 -7.33 9.34 1.51
CA PHE A 148 -8.24 9.92 2.49
C PHE A 148 -7.95 9.36 3.88
N TRP A 149 -7.90 8.04 4.01
CA TRP A 149 -7.69 7.34 5.30
C TRP A 149 -6.32 7.63 5.89
N THR A 150 -5.26 7.67 5.07
CA THR A 150 -3.93 8.04 5.57
C THR A 150 -3.82 9.51 5.96
N THR A 151 -4.57 10.41 5.31
CA THR A 151 -4.64 11.82 5.74
C THR A 151 -5.25 11.97 7.14
N LEU A 152 -6.22 11.13 7.49
CA LEU A 152 -6.82 11.12 8.83
C LEU A 152 -5.82 10.76 9.93
N LEU A 153 -4.71 10.08 9.61
CA LEU A 153 -3.65 9.76 10.58
C LEU A 153 -2.78 10.97 10.95
N SER A 154 -2.91 12.09 10.24
CA SER A 154 -2.05 13.27 10.44
C SER A 154 -2.33 14.03 11.73
N LYS A 155 -1.37 14.88 12.11
CA LYS A 155 -1.48 15.77 13.28
C LYS A 155 -2.70 16.71 13.27
N ASP A 156 -3.30 16.93 12.10
CA ASP A 156 -4.49 17.80 11.98
C ASP A 156 -5.73 17.17 12.64
N TYR A 157 -5.70 15.86 12.87
CA TYR A 157 -6.76 15.08 13.54
C TYR A 157 -6.36 14.65 14.95
N GLU A 158 -5.34 15.30 15.52
CA GLU A 158 -4.86 15.05 16.88
C GLU A 158 -5.42 16.11 17.85
N ASP A 159 -6.04 15.65 18.93
CA ASP A 159 -6.47 16.47 20.07
C ASP A 159 -6.24 15.72 21.39
N VAL A 160 -5.13 16.04 22.05
CA VAL A 160 -4.74 15.46 23.34
C VAL A 160 -5.58 15.99 24.52
N THR A 161 -6.27 17.11 24.36
CA THR A 161 -6.93 17.80 25.48
C THR A 161 -8.39 17.38 25.63
N ASN A 162 -9.20 17.60 24.59
CA ASN A 162 -10.65 17.46 24.68
C ASN A 162 -11.17 16.15 24.07
N LYS A 163 -10.31 15.35 23.43
CA LYS A 163 -10.68 14.12 22.72
C LYS A 163 -11.77 14.35 21.66
N HIS A 164 -11.83 15.54 21.05
CA HIS A 164 -12.83 15.88 20.01
C HIS A 164 -12.42 15.47 18.60
N LEU A 165 -11.16 15.05 18.41
CA LEU A 165 -10.65 14.50 17.15
C LEU A 165 -10.34 13.00 17.32
N LEU A 166 -9.62 12.41 16.37
CA LEU A 166 -9.41 10.96 16.32
C LEU A 166 -8.27 10.49 17.25
N TRP A 167 -7.21 11.28 17.34
CA TRP A 167 -5.97 10.84 17.99
C TRP A 167 -5.64 11.68 19.23
N PRO A 168 -5.00 11.10 20.25
CA PRO A 168 -4.59 9.70 20.37
C PRO A 168 -5.70 8.74 20.85
N ASN A 169 -6.90 9.27 21.13
CA ASN A 169 -8.00 8.56 21.78
C ASN A 169 -8.44 7.26 21.10
N LEU A 170 -8.35 7.16 19.77
CA LEU A 170 -8.74 5.95 19.04
C LEU A 170 -7.56 5.03 18.69
N LEU A 171 -6.31 5.37 19.03
CA LEU A 171 -5.13 4.59 18.60
C LEU A 171 -5.22 3.13 19.01
N HIS A 172 -5.52 2.85 20.29
CA HIS A 172 -5.62 1.49 20.81
C HIS A 172 -6.87 0.74 20.33
N HIS A 173 -7.85 1.44 19.77
CA HIS A 173 -9.03 0.80 19.17
C HIS A 173 -8.79 0.44 17.69
N VAL A 174 -8.07 1.30 16.96
CA VAL A 174 -7.74 1.10 15.54
C VAL A 174 -6.55 0.15 15.37
N PHE A 175 -5.57 0.22 16.28
CA PHE A 175 -4.33 -0.56 16.26
C PHE A 175 -4.16 -1.33 17.58
N PRO A 176 -5.08 -2.25 17.92
CA PRO A 176 -5.07 -2.96 19.21
C PRO A 176 -3.82 -3.82 19.42
N ASN A 177 -3.16 -4.28 18.36
CA ASN A 177 -1.98 -5.14 18.44
C ASN A 177 -0.66 -4.38 18.19
N ALA A 178 -0.70 -3.05 18.05
CA ALA A 178 0.52 -2.26 17.95
C ALA A 178 1.26 -2.24 19.31
N PRO A 179 2.61 -2.33 19.32
CA PRO A 179 3.39 -2.19 20.54
C PRO A 179 3.13 -0.87 21.25
N SER A 180 3.18 -0.86 22.58
CA SER A 180 2.83 0.31 23.42
C SER A 180 3.68 1.55 23.19
N HIS A 181 4.91 1.40 22.68
CA HIS A 181 5.80 2.51 22.37
C HIS A 181 5.48 3.23 21.05
N ILE A 182 4.66 2.62 20.19
CA ILE A 182 4.27 3.17 18.90
C ILE A 182 3.28 4.32 19.10
N LYS A 183 3.59 5.48 18.50
CA LYS A 183 2.77 6.69 18.56
C LYS A 183 2.06 6.92 17.24
N ARG A 184 1.08 7.83 17.24
CA ARG A 184 0.37 8.28 16.04
C ARG A 184 1.33 8.68 14.91
N LYS A 185 2.41 9.38 15.24
CA LYS A 185 3.41 9.81 14.25
C LYS A 185 4.07 8.61 13.56
N ASP A 186 4.45 7.59 14.31
CA ASP A 186 5.08 6.39 13.74
C ASP A 186 4.10 5.71 12.78
N ILE A 187 2.83 5.56 13.18
CA ILE A 187 1.77 5.01 12.33
C ILE A 187 1.58 5.85 11.07
N GLU A 188 1.48 7.17 11.19
CA GLU A 188 1.40 8.08 10.05
C GLU A 188 2.58 7.89 9.09
N ASP A 189 3.81 7.80 9.61
CA ASP A 189 5.02 7.64 8.81
C ASP A 189 5.02 6.31 8.03
N HIS A 190 4.58 5.21 8.65
CA HIS A 190 4.43 3.90 7.98
C HIS A 190 3.37 3.94 6.88
N PHE A 191 2.18 4.51 7.15
CA PHE A 191 1.12 4.58 6.13
C PHE A 191 1.45 5.58 5.01
N ASN A 192 2.21 6.64 5.29
CA ASN A 192 2.74 7.53 4.26
C ASN A 192 3.74 6.81 3.34
N LEU A 193 4.61 5.96 3.90
CA LEU A 193 5.49 5.10 3.11
C LEU A 193 4.70 4.19 2.16
N ILE A 194 3.65 3.53 2.66
CA ILE A 194 2.76 2.70 1.84
C ILE A 194 2.04 3.52 0.79
N ARG A 195 1.61 4.75 1.11
CA ARG A 195 0.97 5.64 0.13
C ARG A 195 1.92 5.99 -1.01
N GLU A 196 3.16 6.36 -0.71
CA GLU A 196 4.16 6.63 -1.75
C GLU A 196 4.47 5.38 -2.57
N PHE A 197 4.59 4.21 -1.91
CA PHE A 197 4.76 2.93 -2.60
C PHE A 197 3.57 2.61 -3.53
N ARG A 198 2.34 2.86 -3.08
CA ARG A 198 1.12 2.70 -3.90
C ARG A 198 1.11 3.66 -5.08
N ASN A 199 1.55 4.90 -4.91
CA ASN A 199 1.64 5.87 -6.01
C ASN A 199 2.59 5.34 -7.10
N ARG A 200 3.74 4.78 -6.70
CA ARG A 200 4.69 4.15 -7.62
C ARG A 200 4.06 2.97 -8.37
N LEU A 201 3.28 2.12 -7.69
CA LEU A 201 2.49 1.06 -8.32
C LEU A 201 1.54 1.62 -9.39
N SER A 202 0.78 2.68 -9.08
CA SER A 202 -0.17 3.31 -10.01
C SER A 202 0.50 4.01 -11.19
N HIS A 203 1.72 4.53 -11.01
CA HIS A 203 2.53 5.11 -12.09
C HIS A 203 3.37 4.07 -12.86
N HIS A 204 3.20 2.78 -12.52
CA HIS A 204 3.91 1.64 -13.10
C HIS A 204 5.43 1.73 -12.94
N GLU A 205 5.93 2.43 -11.92
CA GLU A 205 7.36 2.54 -11.65
C GLU A 205 7.99 1.19 -11.29
N PRO A 206 9.31 1.03 -11.43
CA PRO A 206 10.01 -0.13 -10.90
C PRO A 206 9.91 -0.15 -9.37
N ILE A 207 9.10 -1.03 -8.80
CA ILE A 207 8.77 -1.03 -7.36
C ILE A 207 9.90 -1.56 -6.46
N TRP A 208 10.82 -2.32 -7.07
CA TRP A 208 12.05 -2.81 -6.45
C TRP A 208 13.17 -1.75 -6.41
N LYS A 209 12.96 -0.56 -6.99
CA LYS A 209 13.91 0.56 -6.91
C LYS A 209 13.77 1.30 -5.58
N PHE A 210 14.86 1.50 -4.85
CA PHE A 210 14.86 2.22 -3.59
C PHE A 210 15.95 3.29 -3.56
N TYR A 211 15.83 4.22 -2.61
CA TYR A 211 16.74 5.35 -2.42
C TYR A 211 17.13 5.47 -0.96
N TYR A 212 18.32 6.01 -0.70
CA TYR A 212 18.74 6.33 0.65
C TYR A 212 17.91 7.48 1.22
N ARG A 213 17.78 7.50 2.55
CA ARG A 213 17.24 8.66 3.26
C ARG A 213 18.39 9.52 3.76
N ASN A 214 18.26 10.83 3.61
CA ASN A 214 19.18 11.79 4.16
C ASN A 214 19.07 11.77 5.70
N PRO A 215 20.16 11.52 6.45
CA PRO A 215 20.13 11.45 7.91
C PRO A 215 19.65 12.72 8.60
N ALA A 216 19.83 13.90 7.99
CA ALA A 216 19.54 15.19 8.61
C ALA A 216 18.04 15.55 8.60
N ASN A 217 17.31 15.15 7.55
CA ASN A 217 15.90 15.55 7.36
C ASN A 217 14.98 14.37 7.01
N ASN A 218 15.51 13.15 6.96
CA ASN A 218 14.82 11.91 6.62
C ASN A 218 14.20 11.87 5.21
N ALA A 219 14.53 12.84 4.33
CA ALA A 219 14.04 12.91 2.96
C ALA A 219 14.76 11.90 2.07
N LEU A 220 14.08 11.38 1.04
CA LEU A 220 14.68 10.47 0.07
C LEU A 220 15.65 11.21 -0.85
N ASP A 221 16.85 10.67 -1.03
CA ASP A 221 17.81 11.13 -2.03
C ASP A 221 17.52 10.45 -3.38
N TYR A 222 16.74 11.13 -4.22
CA TYR A 222 16.39 10.63 -5.55
C TYR A 222 17.55 10.66 -6.55
N THR A 223 18.71 11.24 -6.19
CA THR A 223 19.87 11.31 -7.09
C THR A 223 20.64 10.00 -7.16
N THR A 224 20.64 9.21 -6.08
CA THR A 224 21.43 7.98 -5.97
C THR A 224 20.55 6.79 -5.57
N PRO A 225 20.10 5.94 -6.52
CA PRO A 225 19.36 4.74 -6.18
C PRO A 225 20.25 3.70 -5.51
N ILE A 226 19.63 2.81 -4.74
CA ILE A 226 20.31 1.64 -4.18
C ILE A 226 20.51 0.61 -5.31
N PHE A 227 21.76 0.18 -5.50
CA PHE A 227 22.15 -0.71 -6.60
C PHE A 227 22.15 -2.18 -6.21
N GLY A 228 21.87 -3.04 -7.19
CA GLY A 228 21.99 -4.50 -7.07
C GLY A 228 20.68 -5.22 -6.80
N LEU A 229 20.56 -6.42 -7.39
CA LEU A 229 19.38 -7.28 -7.29
C LEU A 229 19.09 -7.65 -5.83
N ASN A 230 20.08 -8.14 -5.08
CA ASN A 230 19.86 -8.60 -3.70
C ASN A 230 19.38 -7.47 -2.78
N ALA A 231 19.96 -6.28 -2.90
CA ALA A 231 19.51 -5.12 -2.13
C ALA A 231 18.06 -4.75 -2.49
N SER A 232 17.73 -4.77 -3.79
CA SER A 232 16.38 -4.49 -4.29
C SER A 232 15.35 -5.50 -3.78
N LEU A 233 15.69 -6.80 -3.81
CA LEU A 233 14.84 -7.88 -3.29
C LEU A 233 14.64 -7.79 -1.78
N ASN A 234 15.71 -7.54 -1.01
CA ASN A 234 15.62 -7.43 0.44
C ASN A 234 14.76 -6.24 0.87
N LEU A 235 14.96 -5.07 0.26
CA LEU A 235 14.18 -3.87 0.58
C LEU A 235 12.71 -4.03 0.18
N LEU A 236 12.42 -4.69 -0.95
CA LEU A 236 11.05 -4.94 -1.37
C LEU A 236 10.36 -5.98 -0.46
N ASN A 237 11.07 -7.01 -0.01
CA ASN A 237 10.56 -7.94 1.00
C ASN A 237 10.29 -7.23 2.33
N ASN A 238 11.20 -6.39 2.82
CA ASN A 238 11.01 -5.61 4.04
C ASN A 238 9.77 -4.70 3.93
N GLN A 239 9.61 -4.00 2.80
CA GLN A 239 8.41 -3.17 2.54
C GLN A 239 7.11 -4.00 2.58
N TYR A 240 7.14 -5.24 2.10
CA TYR A 240 6.00 -6.15 2.16
C TYR A 240 5.73 -6.65 3.58
N ASP A 241 6.78 -6.96 4.33
CA ASP A 241 6.68 -7.40 5.72
C ASP A 241 6.20 -6.27 6.65
N ASP A 242 6.61 -5.03 6.40
CA ASP A 242 6.08 -3.83 7.07
C ASP A 242 4.57 -3.68 6.82
N MET A 243 4.10 -3.94 5.60
CA MET A 243 2.67 -3.92 5.29
C MET A 243 1.91 -5.02 6.03
N LEU A 244 2.47 -6.23 6.12
CA LEU A 244 1.90 -7.33 6.91
C LEU A 244 1.88 -7.00 8.41
N MET A 245 2.92 -6.37 8.93
CA MET A 245 3.00 -5.91 10.31
C MET A 245 1.87 -4.91 10.62
N LEU A 246 1.65 -3.91 9.76
CA LEU A 246 0.56 -2.95 9.95
C LEU A 246 -0.82 -3.61 9.87
N LEU A 247 -0.98 -4.61 8.98
CA LEU A 247 -2.21 -5.40 8.92
C LEU A 247 -2.46 -6.11 10.26
N GLN A 248 -1.43 -6.75 10.82
CA GLN A 248 -1.51 -7.40 12.12
C GLN A 248 -1.81 -6.42 13.26
N TRP A 249 -1.20 -5.23 13.25
CA TRP A 249 -1.45 -4.18 14.24
C TRP A 249 -2.93 -3.79 14.30
N MET A 250 -3.60 -3.73 13.15
CA MET A 250 -5.04 -3.44 13.07
C MET A 250 -5.90 -4.67 13.38
N SER A 251 -5.54 -5.85 12.87
CA SER A 251 -6.33 -7.06 13.03
C SER A 251 -5.48 -8.33 12.85
N ALA A 252 -5.29 -9.06 13.95
CA ALA A 252 -4.63 -10.38 13.93
C ALA A 252 -5.39 -11.37 13.04
N SER A 253 -6.73 -11.36 13.07
CA SER A 253 -7.52 -12.26 12.23
C SER A 253 -7.43 -11.94 10.74
N ALA A 254 -7.31 -10.66 10.35
CA ALA A 254 -7.09 -10.30 8.96
C ALA A 254 -5.71 -10.75 8.47
N TYR A 255 -4.68 -10.61 9.30
CA TYR A 255 -3.34 -11.14 9.04
C TYR A 255 -3.34 -12.67 8.89
N ASP A 256 -3.96 -13.39 9.82
CA ASP A 256 -4.04 -14.86 9.78
C ASP A 256 -4.80 -15.36 8.54
N ASN A 257 -5.93 -14.73 8.21
CA ASN A 257 -6.71 -15.06 7.01
C ASN A 257 -5.92 -14.78 5.72
N PHE A 258 -5.17 -13.67 5.66
CA PHE A 258 -4.33 -13.35 4.52
C PHE A 258 -3.26 -14.42 4.30
N ASN A 259 -2.56 -14.83 5.37
CA ASN A 259 -1.55 -15.89 5.30
C ASN A 259 -2.16 -17.25 4.97
N TYR A 260 -3.29 -17.59 5.59
CA TYR A 260 -4.03 -18.83 5.32
C TYR A 260 -4.42 -18.96 3.85
N SER A 261 -4.85 -17.87 3.21
CA SER A 261 -5.22 -17.85 1.79
C SER A 261 -4.06 -18.12 0.83
N ARG A 262 -2.81 -18.01 1.29
CA ARG A 262 -1.57 -18.14 0.49
C ARG A 262 -1.47 -17.15 -0.68
N ILE A 263 -2.33 -16.13 -0.75
CA ILE A 263 -2.35 -15.18 -1.87
C ILE A 263 -1.05 -14.36 -1.98
N GLY A 264 -0.33 -14.19 -0.86
CA GLY A 264 0.99 -13.54 -0.82
C GLY A 264 2.15 -14.40 -1.33
N ASN A 265 1.96 -15.71 -1.52
CA ASN A 265 3.04 -16.62 -1.94
C ASN A 265 3.57 -16.26 -3.34
N GLU A 266 2.73 -15.76 -4.23
CA GLU A 266 3.14 -15.32 -5.57
C GLU A 266 4.15 -14.17 -5.49
N PHE A 267 3.88 -13.19 -4.63
CA PHE A 267 4.82 -12.08 -4.40
C PHE A 267 6.15 -12.60 -3.87
N LYS A 268 6.14 -13.50 -2.87
CA LYS A 268 7.37 -14.02 -2.26
C LYS A 268 8.19 -14.86 -3.25
N LYS A 269 7.53 -15.63 -4.13
CA LYS A 269 8.20 -16.32 -5.25
C LYS A 269 8.85 -15.34 -6.20
N LEU A 270 8.10 -14.34 -6.68
CA LEU A 270 8.60 -13.32 -7.61
C LEU A 270 9.71 -12.47 -7.00
N CYS A 271 9.61 -12.16 -5.71
CA CYS A 271 10.57 -11.37 -4.94
C CYS A 271 11.68 -12.24 -4.34
N SER A 272 12.21 -13.16 -5.14
CA SER A 272 13.35 -14.02 -4.82
C SER A 272 14.37 -14.02 -5.96
N ILE A 273 15.59 -14.49 -5.68
CA ILE A 273 16.63 -14.64 -6.72
C ILE A 273 16.14 -15.58 -7.83
N ASP A 274 15.58 -16.73 -7.47
CA ASP A 274 15.04 -17.70 -8.43
C ASP A 274 13.82 -17.14 -9.18
N GLY A 275 12.96 -16.36 -8.53
CA GLY A 275 11.83 -15.69 -9.19
C GLY A 275 12.25 -14.65 -10.21
N PHE A 276 13.30 -13.89 -9.92
CA PHE A 276 13.90 -12.97 -10.89
C PHE A 276 14.49 -13.73 -12.07
N TYR A 277 15.31 -14.76 -11.82
CA TYR A 277 15.96 -15.52 -12.89
C TYR A 277 14.99 -16.37 -13.70
N ALA A 278 13.88 -16.81 -13.13
CA ALA A 278 12.80 -17.44 -13.88
C ALA A 278 12.26 -16.54 -15.01
N TYR A 279 12.29 -15.21 -14.84
CA TYR A 279 11.95 -14.29 -15.91
C TYR A 279 13.14 -14.01 -16.84
N VAL A 280 14.30 -13.75 -16.24
CA VAL A 280 15.45 -13.12 -16.92
C VAL A 280 16.40 -14.15 -17.55
N ASP A 281 16.75 -15.21 -16.83
CA ASP A 281 17.72 -16.21 -17.24
C ASP A 281 17.51 -17.53 -16.48
N ARG A 282 16.71 -18.43 -17.06
CA ARG A 282 16.28 -19.69 -16.42
C ARG A 282 17.44 -20.59 -15.99
N GLU A 283 18.59 -20.50 -16.66
CA GLU A 283 19.77 -21.32 -16.34
C GLU A 283 20.43 -20.89 -15.02
N LYS A 284 20.10 -19.70 -14.49
CA LYS A 284 20.56 -19.20 -13.19
C LYS A 284 19.61 -19.51 -12.03
N VAL A 285 18.50 -20.18 -12.28
CA VAL A 285 17.61 -20.68 -11.21
C VAL A 285 18.32 -21.80 -10.47
N ALA A 286 18.53 -21.62 -9.17
CA ALA A 286 19.28 -22.56 -8.34
C ALA A 286 18.55 -23.90 -8.17
N ASN A 287 17.23 -23.83 -8.01
CA ASN A 287 16.36 -25.00 -7.90
C ASN A 287 16.12 -25.66 -9.27
N CYS A 288 17.14 -26.36 -9.77
CA CYS A 288 17.09 -27.08 -11.04
C CYS A 288 16.69 -28.56 -10.83
N TYR A 289 15.75 -29.03 -11.63
CA TYR A 289 15.14 -30.36 -11.48
C TYR A 289 15.12 -31.12 -12.82
N PRO A 290 15.73 -32.30 -12.95
CA PRO A 290 15.68 -33.06 -14.20
C PRO A 290 14.27 -33.61 -14.50
N ALA A 291 13.77 -33.35 -15.71
CA ALA A 291 12.45 -33.82 -16.14
C ALA A 291 12.29 -35.35 -16.05
N SER A 292 13.39 -36.11 -16.20
CA SER A 292 13.41 -37.57 -16.05
C SER A 292 13.00 -38.06 -14.67
N ARG A 293 13.15 -37.23 -13.62
CA ARG A 293 12.75 -37.56 -12.24
C ARG A 293 11.34 -37.08 -11.91
N ALA A 294 10.70 -36.25 -12.74
CA ALA A 294 9.49 -35.52 -12.36
C ALA A 294 8.32 -36.45 -12.03
N LYS A 295 8.17 -37.55 -12.77
CA LYS A 295 7.15 -38.56 -12.52
C LYS A 295 7.33 -39.25 -11.16
N ARG A 296 8.56 -39.62 -10.81
CA ARG A 296 8.85 -40.41 -9.60
C ARG A 296 8.84 -39.57 -8.33
N GLU A 297 9.28 -38.31 -8.39
CA GLU A 297 9.31 -37.40 -7.22
C GLU A 297 8.24 -36.30 -7.32
N PHE A 298 7.11 -36.59 -7.98
CA PHE A 298 6.02 -35.63 -8.17
C PHE A 298 5.58 -34.97 -6.85
N PHE A 299 5.37 -35.76 -5.79
CA PHE A 299 4.95 -35.22 -4.49
C PHE A 299 5.99 -34.30 -3.86
N LYS A 300 7.28 -34.64 -3.96
CA LYS A 300 8.38 -33.79 -3.50
C LYS A 300 8.42 -32.47 -4.29
N LEU A 301 8.22 -32.54 -5.61
CA LEU A 301 8.15 -31.36 -6.47
C LEU A 301 6.93 -30.49 -6.12
N ALA A 302 5.77 -31.10 -5.90
CA ALA A 302 4.55 -30.40 -5.50
C ALA A 302 4.74 -29.70 -4.14
N GLU A 303 5.31 -30.37 -3.15
CA GLU A 303 5.63 -29.79 -1.85
C GLU A 303 6.61 -28.61 -1.98
N THR A 304 7.65 -28.76 -2.80
CA THR A 304 8.61 -27.69 -3.11
C THR A 304 7.90 -26.44 -3.65
N LEU A 305 6.99 -26.62 -4.61
CA LEU A 305 6.23 -25.54 -5.24
C LEU A 305 5.20 -24.89 -4.30
N GLN A 306 4.69 -25.63 -3.31
CA GLN A 306 3.82 -25.09 -2.27
C GLN A 306 4.59 -24.22 -1.26
N ASN A 307 5.85 -24.55 -1.01
CA ASN A 307 6.73 -23.84 -0.07
C ASN A 307 7.43 -22.63 -0.70
N VAL A 308 6.72 -21.89 -1.58
CA VAL A 308 7.18 -20.59 -2.12
C VAL A 308 8.47 -20.69 -2.96
N ASN A 309 8.80 -21.89 -3.46
CA ASN A 309 9.95 -22.06 -4.37
C ASN A 309 9.53 -21.95 -5.83
N VAL A 310 10.51 -21.59 -6.65
CA VAL A 310 10.44 -21.60 -8.11
C VAL A 310 11.41 -22.66 -8.60
N VAL A 311 10.97 -23.53 -9.50
CA VAL A 311 11.78 -24.66 -9.97
C VAL A 311 12.00 -24.55 -11.47
N TYR A 312 13.24 -24.72 -11.91
CA TYR A 312 13.56 -24.89 -13.32
C TYR A 312 13.63 -26.38 -13.66
N MET A 313 12.64 -26.87 -14.38
CA MET A 313 12.61 -28.24 -14.86
C MET A 313 13.35 -28.38 -16.19
N LYS A 314 14.52 -29.01 -16.16
CA LYS A 314 15.40 -29.17 -17.33
C LYS A 314 15.11 -30.47 -18.07
N THR A 315 14.84 -30.39 -19.38
CA THR A 315 14.77 -31.58 -20.22
C THR A 315 16.15 -31.87 -20.83
N ASN A 316 16.38 -33.09 -21.31
CA ASN A 316 17.65 -33.46 -21.95
C ASN A 316 17.89 -32.71 -23.30
N GLY A 317 16.92 -31.90 -23.78
CA GLY A 317 17.06 -31.05 -24.97
C GLY A 317 17.19 -29.55 -24.63
N LYS A 318 17.07 -28.67 -25.64
CA LYS A 318 17.15 -27.19 -25.47
C LYS A 318 15.92 -26.56 -24.77
N ARG A 319 14.93 -27.34 -24.37
CA ARG A 319 13.70 -26.83 -23.72
C ARG A 319 13.74 -27.14 -22.24
N GLY A 320 13.33 -26.20 -21.41
CA GLY A 320 13.08 -26.40 -19.99
C GLY A 320 11.92 -25.51 -19.55
N TYR A 321 11.31 -25.84 -18.42
CA TYR A 321 10.07 -25.23 -17.97
C TYR A 321 10.26 -24.63 -16.58
N ILE A 322 9.87 -23.37 -16.40
CA ILE A 322 9.71 -22.81 -15.06
C ILE A 322 8.41 -23.33 -14.47
N LEU A 323 8.50 -23.83 -13.24
CA LEU A 323 7.37 -24.26 -12.44
C LEU A 323 7.24 -23.32 -11.23
N GLY A 324 5.99 -22.95 -10.92
CA GLY A 324 5.67 -22.11 -9.78
C GLY A 324 5.48 -20.62 -10.08
N LEU A 325 5.80 -20.17 -11.30
CA LEU A 325 5.57 -18.81 -11.82
C LEU A 325 5.21 -18.86 -13.32
N ASN A 326 4.55 -17.81 -13.80
CA ASN A 326 4.23 -17.64 -15.22
C ASN A 326 5.36 -16.88 -15.95
N GLU A 327 6.40 -17.59 -16.40
CA GLU A 327 7.47 -16.96 -17.18
C GLU A 327 6.98 -16.46 -18.56
N PRO A 328 7.54 -15.36 -19.10
CA PRO A 328 7.25 -14.95 -20.46
C PRO A 328 7.77 -16.00 -21.46
N SER A 329 6.95 -16.35 -22.46
CA SER A 329 7.34 -17.27 -23.53
C SER A 329 8.64 -16.83 -24.19
N LEU A 330 9.49 -17.79 -24.56
CA LEU A 330 10.64 -17.52 -25.41
C LEU A 330 10.12 -17.07 -26.79
N PRO A 331 10.69 -16.00 -27.39
CA PRO A 331 10.44 -15.70 -28.80
C PRO A 331 10.91 -16.84 -29.71
#